data_AF-A0A960FP77-F1
#
_entry.id   AF-A0A960FP77-F1
#
_cell.length_a   1.000
_cell.length_b   1.000
_cell.length_c   1.000
_cell.angle_alpha   90.00
_cell.angle_beta   90.00
_cell.angle_gamma   90.00
#
_symmetry.space_group_name_H-M   'P 1'
#
loop_
_entity.id
_entity.type
_entity.pdbx_description
1 polymer ?
#
loop_
_entity_poly.entity_id
_entity_poly.type
_entity_poly.pdbx_seq_one_letter_code
_entity_poly.pdbx_strand_id
1 'polypeptide(L)'
;MGDLEFGQDGALFISSGDGANFNVPDAGGDPLCAALFGDEQDIGAFRAQRLDCLAGKILRVDPATGQGLPDNPFFTGDPDAARSKVWASGFRNPFRMTRRPGTNDLVVADVGWTQREELDVCSGGENFGWPCVEGFQAPPIYPGLVPASDGCDTLETPNNPGPVTDPIVQWHHSNASQSVPPGITGQCAIIGTFYESTSFPAPYQGAVFIADHIQSWIRVLTLTPEGGLDEIVNFATLAERPVDIAVDPTTGDVLVLSWLSGKLSRIRYTAFDLDGNGTVDGADLGILLGVWGQSDVPADLDGNGTVDGGDLGILLANWG
;
A
#
# COMPACT_ATOMS: atom_id res chain seq x y z
N MET A 1 -9.37 4.69 -11.80
CA MET A 1 -8.06 4.02 -11.92
C MET A 1 -7.15 4.65 -10.89
N GLY A 2 -6.42 3.85 -10.11
CA GLY A 2 -5.48 4.34 -9.10
C GLY A 2 -4.05 4.31 -9.62
N ASP A 3 -3.58 3.13 -10.01
CA ASP A 3 -2.18 2.85 -10.30
C ASP A 3 -1.99 1.86 -11.46
N LEU A 4 -0.76 1.79 -11.99
CA LEU A 4 -0.33 0.89 -13.06
C LEU A 4 1.00 0.25 -12.69
N GLU A 5 1.11 -1.07 -12.83
CA GLU A 5 2.34 -1.82 -12.49
C GLU A 5 2.61 -2.90 -13.53
N PHE A 6 3.87 -3.07 -13.95
CA PHE A 6 4.23 -4.15 -14.88
C PHE A 6 4.56 -5.45 -14.13
N GLY A 7 3.96 -6.54 -14.58
CA GLY A 7 4.31 -7.91 -14.19
C GLY A 7 5.67 -8.33 -14.74
N GLN A 8 6.28 -9.33 -14.13
CA GLN A 8 7.51 -9.96 -14.66
C GLN A 8 7.28 -10.70 -15.97
N ASP A 9 6.04 -11.12 -16.19
CA ASP A 9 5.56 -11.72 -17.43
C ASP A 9 5.29 -10.69 -18.54
N GLY A 10 5.48 -9.39 -18.25
CA GLY A 10 5.22 -8.30 -19.19
C GLY A 10 3.74 -7.89 -19.28
N ALA A 11 2.85 -8.49 -18.48
CA ALA A 11 1.47 -8.02 -18.37
C ALA A 11 1.40 -6.66 -17.66
N LEU A 12 0.34 -5.90 -17.91
CA LEU A 12 0.05 -4.66 -17.21
C LEU A 12 -1.03 -4.91 -16.17
N PHE A 13 -0.69 -4.65 -14.91
CA PHE A 13 -1.64 -4.58 -13.81
C PHE A 13 -2.22 -3.18 -13.67
N ILE A 14 -3.50 -3.11 -13.34
CA ILE A 14 -4.26 -1.87 -13.28
C ILE A 14 -5.17 -1.89 -12.05
N SER A 15 -5.09 -0.87 -11.20
CA SER A 15 -6.03 -0.75 -10.08
C SER A 15 -7.25 0.12 -10.45
N SER A 16 -8.43 -0.30 -10.01
CA SER A 16 -9.70 0.37 -10.32
C SER A 16 -10.64 0.34 -9.11
N GLY A 17 -10.98 1.52 -8.58
CA GLY A 17 -11.96 1.63 -7.50
C GLY A 17 -13.40 1.30 -7.91
N ASP A 18 -14.28 1.16 -6.94
CA ASP A 18 -15.70 0.79 -7.10
C ASP A 18 -16.56 1.85 -7.82
N GLY A 19 -16.05 3.10 -7.86
CA GLY A 19 -16.73 4.25 -8.46
C GLY A 19 -18.03 4.62 -7.75
N ALA A 20 -18.20 4.21 -6.50
CA ALA A 20 -19.41 4.44 -5.72
C ALA A 20 -19.40 5.82 -5.03
N ASN A 21 -20.56 6.26 -4.55
CA ASN A 21 -20.64 7.51 -3.80
C ASN A 21 -19.86 7.41 -2.47
N PHE A 22 -18.92 8.33 -2.24
CA PHE A 22 -18.17 8.38 -0.97
C PHE A 22 -19.00 8.89 0.21
N ASN A 23 -19.98 9.76 0.00
CA ASN A 23 -20.68 10.45 1.08
C ASN A 23 -21.86 9.66 1.67
N VAL A 24 -22.41 8.72 0.91
CA VAL A 24 -23.59 7.94 1.28
C VAL A 24 -23.42 6.48 0.84
N PRO A 25 -24.05 5.52 1.53
CA PRO A 25 -24.10 4.15 1.03
C PRO A 25 -24.74 4.13 -0.35
N ASP A 26 -24.09 3.48 -1.31
CA ASP A 26 -24.49 3.43 -2.71
C ASP A 26 -24.76 1.98 -3.10
N ALA A 27 -26.04 1.63 -3.22
CA ALA A 27 -26.52 0.32 -3.68
C ALA A 27 -27.07 0.40 -5.11
N GLY A 28 -26.74 1.46 -5.86
CA GLY A 28 -27.29 1.74 -7.18
C GLY A 28 -28.62 2.50 -7.14
N GLY A 29 -29.32 2.50 -8.27
CA GLY A 29 -30.52 3.29 -8.50
C GLY A 29 -30.24 4.66 -9.11
N ASP A 30 -29.06 4.86 -9.72
CA ASP A 30 -28.73 6.07 -10.48
C ASP A 30 -29.15 5.90 -11.95
N PRO A 31 -30.16 6.66 -12.44
CA PRO A 31 -30.60 6.58 -13.83
C PRO A 31 -29.48 6.85 -14.85
N LEU A 32 -28.46 7.63 -14.48
CA LEU A 32 -27.31 7.87 -15.34
C LEU A 32 -26.40 6.64 -15.42
N CYS A 33 -26.20 5.92 -14.31
CA CYS A 33 -25.43 4.68 -14.29
C CYS A 33 -26.09 3.62 -15.16
N ALA A 34 -27.38 3.38 -14.96
CA ALA A 34 -28.18 2.45 -15.76
C ALA A 34 -28.12 2.80 -17.27
N ALA A 35 -28.25 4.07 -17.63
CA ALA A 35 -28.20 4.51 -19.02
C ALA A 35 -26.82 4.32 -19.69
N LEU A 36 -25.73 4.40 -18.94
CA LEU A 36 -24.36 4.29 -19.46
C LEU A 36 -23.83 2.86 -19.45
N PHE A 37 -24.19 2.06 -18.44
CA PHE A 37 -23.55 0.78 -18.15
C PHE A 37 -24.52 -0.41 -18.05
N GLY A 38 -25.82 -0.15 -18.19
CA GLY A 38 -26.89 -1.16 -18.04
C GLY A 38 -27.39 -1.28 -16.60
N ASP A 39 -28.62 -1.75 -16.47
CA ASP A 39 -29.29 -1.95 -15.16
C ASP A 39 -28.50 -2.92 -14.27
N GLU A 40 -27.75 -3.86 -14.87
CA GLU A 40 -26.98 -4.84 -14.12
C GLU A 40 -25.72 -4.28 -13.45
N GLN A 41 -25.29 -3.08 -13.84
CA GLN A 41 -24.16 -2.37 -13.21
C GLN A 41 -24.61 -1.18 -12.34
N ASP A 42 -25.91 -0.86 -12.34
CA ASP A 42 -26.53 0.10 -11.43
C ASP A 42 -26.78 -0.53 -10.05
N ILE A 43 -25.67 -0.99 -9.42
CA ILE A 43 -25.63 -1.64 -8.12
C ILE A 43 -24.62 -0.97 -7.17
N GLY A 44 -24.17 0.25 -7.49
CA GLY A 44 -23.30 1.05 -6.63
C GLY A 44 -21.98 0.36 -6.27
N ALA A 45 -21.64 0.35 -4.98
CA ALA A 45 -20.41 -0.27 -4.47
C ALA A 45 -20.35 -1.79 -4.72
N PHE A 46 -21.49 -2.46 -4.88
CA PHE A 46 -21.55 -3.91 -5.14
C PHE A 46 -20.96 -4.30 -6.51
N ARG A 47 -20.68 -3.34 -7.40
CA ARG A 47 -19.87 -3.58 -8.60
C ARG A 47 -18.50 -4.20 -8.26
N ALA A 48 -17.95 -3.93 -7.09
CA ALA A 48 -16.71 -4.54 -6.61
C ALA A 48 -16.78 -6.07 -6.54
N GLN A 49 -17.96 -6.65 -6.30
CA GLN A 49 -18.20 -8.09 -6.26
C GLN A 49 -18.59 -8.68 -7.62
N ARG A 50 -19.08 -7.86 -8.54
CA ARG A 50 -19.46 -8.30 -9.90
C ARG A 50 -18.22 -8.46 -10.78
N LEU A 51 -17.95 -9.68 -11.23
CA LEU A 51 -16.82 -9.98 -12.11
C LEU A 51 -16.99 -9.47 -13.55
N ASP A 52 -18.22 -9.31 -14.03
CA ASP A 52 -18.51 -8.73 -15.35
C ASP A 52 -18.51 -7.19 -15.35
N CYS A 53 -17.82 -6.59 -14.37
CA CYS A 53 -17.59 -5.16 -14.22
C CYS A 53 -16.12 -4.90 -13.88
N LEU A 54 -15.57 -3.77 -14.35
CA LEU A 54 -14.17 -3.37 -14.12
C LEU A 54 -13.97 -2.49 -12.88
N ALA A 55 -15.03 -2.25 -12.10
CA ALA A 55 -14.96 -1.43 -10.88
C ALA A 55 -14.66 -2.29 -9.65
N GLY A 56 -13.84 -1.76 -8.74
CA GLY A 56 -13.41 -2.44 -7.51
C GLY A 56 -12.54 -3.67 -7.78
N LYS A 57 -11.57 -3.54 -8.71
CA LYS A 57 -10.74 -4.64 -9.23
C LYS A 57 -9.27 -4.26 -9.28
N ILE A 58 -8.42 -5.28 -9.20
CA ILE A 58 -7.15 -5.30 -9.92
C ILE A 58 -7.37 -6.02 -11.24
N LEU A 59 -6.95 -5.41 -12.35
CA LEU A 59 -7.00 -6.01 -13.68
C LEU A 59 -5.59 -6.41 -14.12
N ARG A 60 -5.49 -7.48 -14.91
CA ARG A 60 -4.25 -7.91 -15.58
C ARG A 60 -4.51 -8.06 -17.06
N VAL A 61 -3.84 -7.26 -17.88
CA VAL A 61 -4.08 -7.16 -19.33
C VAL A 61 -2.79 -7.18 -20.14
N ASP A 62 -2.91 -7.55 -21.40
CA ASP A 62 -1.86 -7.32 -22.39
C ASP A 62 -1.69 -5.80 -22.58
N PRO A 63 -0.48 -5.24 -22.40
CA PRO A 63 -0.28 -3.79 -22.47
C PRO A 63 -0.49 -3.19 -23.87
N ALA A 64 -0.38 -4.00 -24.93
CA ALA A 64 -0.54 -3.53 -26.31
C ALA A 64 -2.00 -3.55 -26.77
N THR A 65 -2.79 -4.51 -26.31
CA THR A 65 -4.19 -4.70 -26.76
C THR A 65 -5.23 -4.34 -25.70
N GLY A 66 -4.86 -4.32 -24.42
CA GLY A 66 -5.80 -4.14 -23.30
C GLY A 66 -6.71 -5.36 -23.07
N GLN A 67 -6.35 -6.52 -23.63
CA GLN A 67 -7.10 -7.76 -23.53
C GLN A 67 -6.69 -8.58 -22.30
N GLY A 68 -7.63 -9.36 -21.76
CA GLY A 68 -7.35 -10.31 -20.68
C GLY A 68 -6.46 -11.45 -21.16
N LEU A 69 -5.53 -11.91 -20.30
CA LEU A 69 -4.63 -13.00 -20.64
C LEU A 69 -5.31 -14.37 -20.37
N PRO A 70 -4.98 -15.43 -21.13
CA PRO A 70 -5.61 -16.75 -20.98
C PRO A 70 -5.39 -17.43 -19.63
N ASP A 71 -4.35 -17.05 -18.91
CA ASP A 71 -3.99 -17.53 -17.57
C ASP A 71 -4.59 -16.67 -16.44
N ASN A 72 -5.41 -15.66 -16.76
CA ASN A 72 -6.15 -14.93 -15.74
C ASN A 72 -7.15 -15.84 -15.02
N PRO A 73 -7.39 -15.63 -13.70
CA PRO A 73 -8.21 -16.52 -12.87
C PRO A 73 -9.65 -16.70 -13.35
N PHE A 74 -10.21 -15.68 -14.01
CA PHE A 74 -11.61 -15.66 -14.44
C PHE A 74 -11.77 -15.67 -15.96
N PHE A 75 -10.73 -16.04 -16.71
CA PHE A 75 -10.76 -16.08 -18.17
C PHE A 75 -11.86 -17.00 -18.71
N THR A 76 -12.69 -16.51 -19.62
CA THR A 76 -13.86 -17.24 -20.16
C THR A 76 -13.64 -17.82 -21.56
N GLY A 77 -12.45 -17.62 -22.15
CA GLY A 77 -12.19 -17.90 -23.56
C GLY A 77 -12.35 -16.68 -24.47
N ASP A 78 -13.06 -15.65 -24.02
CA ASP A 78 -13.16 -14.35 -24.68
C ASP A 78 -12.22 -13.34 -24.01
N PRO A 79 -11.12 -12.91 -24.66
CA PRO A 79 -10.16 -11.98 -24.08
C PRO A 79 -10.68 -10.54 -23.93
N ASP A 80 -11.77 -10.18 -24.60
CA ASP A 80 -12.37 -8.85 -24.49
C ASP A 80 -13.41 -8.75 -23.37
N ALA A 81 -13.90 -9.89 -22.86
CA ALA A 81 -14.84 -9.92 -21.74
C ALA A 81 -14.25 -9.25 -20.48
N ALA A 82 -15.06 -8.44 -19.78
CA ALA A 82 -14.62 -7.70 -18.59
C ALA A 82 -14.00 -8.65 -17.54
N ARG A 83 -14.69 -9.76 -17.25
CA ARG A 83 -14.24 -10.80 -16.33
C ARG A 83 -12.89 -11.42 -16.71
N SER A 84 -12.62 -11.58 -18.00
CA SER A 84 -11.33 -12.12 -18.47
C SER A 84 -10.15 -11.21 -18.16
N LYS A 85 -10.38 -9.94 -17.82
CA LYS A 85 -9.34 -8.98 -17.43
C LYS A 85 -9.13 -8.93 -15.91
N VAL A 86 -10.03 -9.50 -15.13
CA VAL A 86 -9.97 -9.43 -13.66
C VAL A 86 -8.86 -10.33 -13.13
N TRP A 87 -7.96 -9.75 -12.35
CA TRP A 87 -6.95 -10.47 -11.58
C TRP A 87 -7.45 -10.74 -10.16
N ALA A 88 -7.96 -9.72 -9.48
CA ALA A 88 -8.57 -9.82 -8.15
C ALA A 88 -9.74 -8.82 -8.01
N SER A 89 -10.64 -9.08 -7.07
CA SER A 89 -11.88 -8.31 -6.88
C SER A 89 -12.14 -7.93 -5.43
N GLY A 90 -13.20 -7.16 -5.20
CA GLY A 90 -13.64 -6.80 -3.86
C GLY A 90 -12.84 -5.68 -3.23
N PHE A 91 -12.36 -4.73 -4.04
CA PHE A 91 -11.69 -3.53 -3.56
C PHE A 91 -12.62 -2.32 -3.57
N ARG A 92 -12.38 -1.37 -2.68
CA ARG A 92 -13.07 -0.09 -2.65
C ARG A 92 -12.35 0.95 -3.51
N ASN A 93 -11.15 1.31 -3.11
CA ASN A 93 -10.29 2.31 -3.72
C ASN A 93 -8.82 1.88 -3.60
N PRO A 94 -8.40 0.88 -4.40
CA PRO A 94 -7.02 0.40 -4.44
C PRO A 94 -6.14 1.47 -5.09
N PHE A 95 -5.68 2.45 -4.31
CA PHE A 95 -5.16 3.70 -4.83
C PHE A 95 -3.73 3.54 -5.38
N ARG A 96 -2.88 2.82 -4.65
CA ARG A 96 -1.51 2.47 -5.03
C ARG A 96 -1.30 0.98 -4.90
N MET A 97 -0.42 0.44 -5.74
CA MET A 97 0.03 -0.94 -5.64
C MET A 97 1.49 -1.06 -6.04
N THR A 98 2.16 -2.10 -5.56
CA THR A 98 3.53 -2.39 -5.99
C THR A 98 3.72 -3.89 -6.13
N ARG A 99 4.52 -4.31 -7.10
CA ARG A 99 4.82 -5.72 -7.33
C ARG A 99 5.90 -6.18 -6.36
N ARG A 100 5.66 -7.32 -5.71
CA ARG A 100 6.67 -8.00 -4.91
C ARG A 100 7.86 -8.42 -5.79
N PRO A 101 9.11 -8.07 -5.42
CA PRO A 101 10.29 -8.51 -6.15
C PRO A 101 10.33 -10.04 -6.28
N GLY A 102 10.72 -10.54 -7.44
CA GLY A 102 10.79 -11.99 -7.67
C GLY A 102 9.44 -12.68 -7.93
N THR A 103 8.29 -12.02 -7.76
CA THR A 103 6.97 -12.59 -8.09
C THR A 103 6.11 -11.64 -8.95
N ASN A 104 4.88 -12.09 -9.28
CA ASN A 104 3.80 -11.29 -9.86
C ASN A 104 2.74 -10.88 -8.82
N ASP A 105 2.99 -11.16 -7.54
CA ASP A 105 2.07 -10.79 -6.47
C ASP A 105 2.17 -9.27 -6.28
N LEU A 106 1.02 -8.65 -6.06
CA LEU A 106 0.96 -7.22 -5.76
C LEU A 106 0.64 -7.04 -4.29
N VAL A 107 1.27 -6.03 -3.68
CA VAL A 107 0.79 -5.47 -2.43
C VAL A 107 0.00 -4.21 -2.78
N VAL A 108 -1.25 -4.16 -2.35
CA VAL A 108 -2.22 -3.12 -2.74
C VAL A 108 -2.62 -2.35 -1.49
N ALA A 109 -2.58 -1.01 -1.56
CA ALA A 109 -3.17 -0.15 -0.54
C ALA A 109 -4.61 0.18 -0.93
N ASP A 110 -5.57 -0.45 -0.23
CA ASP A 110 -6.99 -0.17 -0.40
C ASP A 110 -7.47 0.85 0.63
N VAL A 111 -7.99 1.97 0.13
CA VAL A 111 -8.55 3.01 0.98
C VAL A 111 -10.00 2.65 1.29
N GLY A 112 -10.26 2.29 2.55
CA GLY A 112 -11.60 1.94 3.01
C GLY A 112 -12.51 3.16 3.18
N TRP A 113 -13.72 2.94 3.72
CA TRP A 113 -14.77 3.95 3.71
C TRP A 113 -14.86 4.74 5.00
N THR A 114 -15.25 4.07 6.09
CA THR A 114 -15.63 4.77 7.33
C THR A 114 -14.76 4.39 8.50
N GLN A 115 -14.11 3.23 8.46
CA GLN A 115 -13.46 2.70 9.65
C GLN A 115 -12.03 2.22 9.44
N ARG A 116 -11.70 1.67 8.27
CA ARG A 116 -10.45 0.95 8.08
C ARG A 116 -9.76 1.33 6.79
N GLU A 117 -8.47 1.16 6.82
CA GLU A 117 -7.55 1.19 5.69
C GLU A 117 -6.84 -0.16 5.65
N GLU A 118 -6.50 -0.64 4.46
CA GLU A 118 -6.04 -2.02 4.26
C GLU A 118 -4.79 -2.10 3.38
N LEU A 119 -3.96 -3.10 3.68
CA LEU A 119 -2.97 -3.62 2.75
C LEU A 119 -3.32 -5.06 2.42
N ASP A 120 -3.41 -5.33 1.13
CA ASP A 120 -3.81 -6.61 0.59
C ASP A 120 -2.67 -7.20 -0.24
N VAL A 121 -2.53 -8.52 -0.22
CA VAL A 121 -1.63 -9.23 -1.13
C VAL A 121 -2.46 -10.02 -2.11
N CYS A 122 -2.39 -9.68 -3.40
CA CYS A 122 -3.12 -10.38 -4.44
C CYS A 122 -2.17 -11.16 -5.38
N SER A 123 -2.43 -12.45 -5.51
CA SER A 123 -1.68 -13.41 -6.32
C SER A 123 -2.53 -14.00 -7.46
N GLY A 124 -3.81 -13.59 -7.56
CA GLY A 124 -4.75 -13.95 -8.61
C GLY A 124 -5.94 -14.75 -8.07
N GLY A 125 -7.13 -14.20 -8.24
CA GLY A 125 -8.41 -14.84 -7.96
C GLY A 125 -9.02 -14.47 -6.61
N GLU A 126 -8.32 -13.66 -5.81
CA GLU A 126 -8.79 -13.23 -4.50
C GLU A 126 -10.00 -12.28 -4.60
N ASN A 127 -10.83 -12.34 -3.55
CA ASN A 127 -11.93 -11.41 -3.32
C ASN A 127 -11.76 -10.77 -1.94
N PHE A 128 -11.43 -9.48 -1.89
CA PHE A 128 -11.23 -8.73 -0.62
C PHE A 128 -12.53 -8.23 0.00
N GLY A 129 -13.67 -8.64 -0.55
CA GLY A 129 -14.96 -8.60 0.13
C GLY A 129 -15.69 -7.25 0.14
N TRP A 130 -15.08 -6.14 -0.26
CA TRP A 130 -15.80 -4.85 -0.35
C TRP A 130 -16.99 -4.92 -1.33
N PRO A 131 -18.20 -4.42 -0.99
CA PRO A 131 -18.55 -3.62 0.20
C PRO A 131 -19.12 -4.43 1.37
N CYS A 132 -19.05 -5.75 1.29
CA CYS A 132 -19.60 -6.66 2.30
C CYS A 132 -18.68 -6.84 3.50
N VAL A 133 -17.39 -6.57 3.31
CA VAL A 133 -16.33 -6.59 4.31
C VAL A 133 -15.47 -5.33 4.15
N GLU A 134 -15.06 -4.72 5.27
CA GLU A 134 -14.13 -3.59 5.40
C GLU A 134 -13.20 -3.92 6.59
N GLY A 135 -11.95 -4.27 6.33
CA GLY A 135 -11.08 -4.92 7.30
C GLY A 135 -11.46 -6.37 7.56
N PHE A 136 -11.30 -6.83 8.80
CA PHE A 136 -11.78 -8.16 9.22
C PHE A 136 -13.28 -8.19 9.58
N GLN A 137 -14.07 -7.18 9.20
CA GLN A 137 -15.45 -7.02 9.69
C GLN A 137 -16.40 -6.53 8.61
N ALA A 138 -17.68 -6.89 8.74
CA ALA A 138 -18.72 -6.34 7.90
C ALA A 138 -18.97 -4.85 8.26
N PRO A 139 -19.01 -3.92 7.30
CA PRO A 139 -19.29 -2.52 7.59
C PRO A 139 -20.75 -2.35 8.04
N PRO A 140 -21.09 -1.27 8.78
CA PRO A 140 -22.38 -1.20 9.47
C PRO A 140 -23.64 -1.16 8.58
N ILE A 141 -23.53 -0.72 7.32
CA ILE A 141 -24.70 -0.41 6.48
C ILE A 141 -24.85 -1.34 5.27
N TYR A 142 -23.79 -1.61 4.52
CA TYR A 142 -23.86 -2.38 3.26
C TYR A 142 -24.48 -3.78 3.38
N PRO A 143 -24.20 -4.59 4.42
CA PRO A 143 -24.83 -5.89 4.58
C PRO A 143 -26.36 -5.85 4.71
N GLY A 144 -26.93 -4.70 5.10
CA GLY A 144 -28.37 -4.49 5.20
C GLY A 144 -29.01 -3.88 3.94
N LEU A 145 -28.22 -3.51 2.93
CA LEU A 145 -28.72 -3.00 1.66
C LEU A 145 -29.04 -4.16 0.72
N VAL A 146 -30.03 -3.95 -0.15
CA VAL A 146 -30.49 -4.95 -1.11
C VAL A 146 -30.33 -4.37 -2.52
N PRO A 147 -29.16 -4.53 -3.16
CA PRO A 147 -28.97 -4.12 -4.56
C PRO A 147 -29.82 -5.01 -5.50
N ALA A 148 -29.89 -4.62 -6.77
CA ALA A 148 -30.60 -5.41 -7.79
C ALA A 148 -29.94 -6.79 -8.04
N SER A 149 -28.62 -6.89 -7.88
CA SER A 149 -27.83 -8.12 -7.92
C SER A 149 -26.53 -7.98 -7.13
N ASP A 150 -25.83 -9.10 -6.91
CA ASP A 150 -24.48 -9.14 -6.33
C ASP A 150 -24.38 -8.55 -4.90
N GLY A 151 -25.45 -8.70 -4.12
CA GLY A 151 -25.50 -8.37 -2.69
C GLY A 151 -24.62 -9.27 -1.84
N CYS A 152 -24.50 -8.96 -0.54
CA CYS A 152 -23.60 -9.71 0.37
C CYS A 152 -24.03 -11.16 0.65
N ASP A 153 -25.27 -11.52 0.32
CA ASP A 153 -25.76 -12.89 0.32
C ASP A 153 -25.22 -13.72 -0.86
N THR A 154 -24.54 -13.09 -1.82
CA THR A 154 -23.98 -13.74 -3.02
C THR A 154 -22.48 -14.01 -2.92
N LEU A 155 -21.81 -13.64 -1.82
CA LEU A 155 -20.43 -14.05 -1.56
C LEU A 155 -20.31 -15.59 -1.65
N GLU A 156 -19.21 -16.09 -2.20
CA GLU A 156 -18.93 -17.52 -2.38
C GLU A 156 -19.92 -18.27 -3.31
N THR A 157 -20.66 -17.55 -4.15
CA THR A 157 -21.53 -18.14 -5.18
C THR A 157 -20.86 -18.09 -6.55
N PRO A 158 -21.38 -18.78 -7.60
CA PRO A 158 -20.81 -18.69 -8.95
C PRO A 158 -20.74 -17.28 -9.54
N ASN A 159 -21.56 -16.35 -9.05
CA ASN A 159 -21.54 -14.95 -9.49
C ASN A 159 -20.39 -14.16 -8.86
N ASN A 160 -19.97 -14.59 -7.68
CA ASN A 160 -18.93 -13.97 -6.87
C ASN A 160 -18.09 -15.07 -6.18
N PRO A 161 -17.26 -15.77 -6.98
CA PRO A 161 -16.57 -16.96 -6.55
C PRO A 161 -15.40 -16.64 -5.61
N GLY A 162 -15.19 -17.52 -4.63
CA GLY A 162 -14.06 -17.46 -3.71
C GLY A 162 -14.45 -17.00 -2.31
N PRO A 163 -13.82 -17.55 -1.26
CA PRO A 163 -13.95 -17.01 0.09
C PRO A 163 -13.41 -15.59 0.14
N VAL A 164 -13.96 -14.77 1.04
CA VAL A 164 -13.37 -13.47 1.33
C VAL A 164 -11.94 -13.66 1.82
N THR A 165 -11.02 -12.90 1.24
CA THR A 165 -9.61 -12.88 1.59
C THR A 165 -9.37 -11.72 2.53
N ASP A 166 -8.80 -12.02 3.68
CA ASP A 166 -8.47 -11.01 4.69
C ASP A 166 -7.24 -10.18 4.26
N PRO A 167 -7.18 -8.89 4.64
CA PRO A 167 -6.00 -8.06 4.43
C PRO A 167 -4.83 -8.54 5.31
N ILE A 168 -3.59 -8.34 4.85
CA ILE A 168 -2.39 -8.65 5.65
C ILE A 168 -2.17 -7.66 6.78
N VAL A 169 -2.66 -6.43 6.60
CA VAL A 169 -2.63 -5.35 7.58
C VAL A 169 -3.91 -4.54 7.43
N GLN A 170 -4.51 -4.18 8.56
CA GLN A 170 -5.52 -3.13 8.59
C GLN A 170 -5.15 -2.09 9.65
N TRP A 171 -5.54 -0.83 9.44
CA TRP A 171 -5.56 0.14 10.52
C TRP A 171 -6.87 0.90 10.61
N HIS A 172 -7.32 1.12 11.84
CA HIS A 172 -8.52 1.90 12.12
C HIS A 172 -8.25 3.40 11.99
N HIS A 173 -9.21 4.13 11.45
CA HIS A 173 -9.25 5.60 11.41
C HIS A 173 -8.90 6.32 12.73
N SER A 174 -9.31 5.79 13.88
CA SER A 174 -9.19 6.50 15.16
C SER A 174 -8.90 5.61 16.37
N ASN A 175 -9.05 4.28 16.26
CA ASN A 175 -8.82 3.36 17.37
C ASN A 175 -7.71 2.36 17.07
N ALA A 176 -6.49 2.70 17.49
CA ALA A 176 -5.30 1.90 17.27
C ALA A 176 -5.39 0.45 17.82
N SER A 177 -6.22 0.20 18.83
CA SER A 177 -6.42 -1.15 19.40
C SER A 177 -7.22 -2.10 18.49
N GLN A 178 -7.93 -1.54 17.51
CA GLN A 178 -8.72 -2.30 16.53
C GLN A 178 -7.96 -2.49 15.20
N SER A 179 -6.75 -1.97 15.11
CA SER A 179 -5.83 -2.21 13.99
C SER A 179 -5.16 -3.57 14.15
N VAL A 180 -4.72 -4.14 13.03
CA VAL A 180 -3.96 -5.38 13.00
C VAL A 180 -2.74 -5.14 12.12
N PRO A 181 -1.53 -5.09 12.70
CA PRO A 181 -1.25 -5.14 14.13
C PRO A 181 -1.76 -3.88 14.88
N PRO A 182 -1.98 -3.96 16.21
CA PRO A 182 -2.44 -2.83 16.99
C PRO A 182 -1.37 -1.73 17.06
N GLY A 183 -1.80 -0.47 17.26
CA GLY A 183 -0.90 0.67 17.44
C GLY A 183 -0.76 1.60 16.23
N ILE A 184 -1.52 1.36 15.16
CA ILE A 184 -1.53 2.18 13.95
C ILE A 184 -2.91 2.80 13.77
N THR A 185 -2.98 4.06 13.37
CA THR A 185 -4.21 4.69 12.90
C THR A 185 -3.95 5.46 11.62
N GLY A 186 -4.98 5.65 10.82
CA GLY A 186 -4.85 6.24 9.49
C GLY A 186 -6.18 6.25 8.75
N GLN A 187 -6.32 7.15 7.77
CA GLN A 187 -7.56 7.40 7.04
C GLN A 187 -7.35 7.52 5.52
N CYS A 188 -6.17 7.14 5.02
CA CYS A 188 -5.91 6.97 3.61
C CYS A 188 -4.60 6.23 3.40
N ALA A 189 -4.69 4.92 3.12
CA ALA A 189 -3.55 4.08 2.83
C ALA A 189 -2.81 4.47 1.55
N ILE A 190 -1.48 4.43 1.64
CA ILE A 190 -0.54 4.58 0.54
C ILE A 190 0.47 3.45 0.64
N ILE A 191 0.81 2.85 -0.49
CA ILE A 191 1.97 1.98 -0.63
C ILE A 191 2.93 2.61 -1.65
N GLY A 192 4.23 2.48 -1.37
CA GLY A 192 5.31 2.87 -2.26
C GLY A 192 5.98 1.65 -2.86
N THR A 193 7.31 1.69 -2.97
CA THR A 193 8.12 0.60 -3.51
C THR A 193 8.75 -0.29 -2.44
N PHE A 194 9.17 -1.49 -2.84
CA PHE A 194 10.14 -2.29 -2.09
C PHE A 194 11.52 -1.63 -2.13
N TYR A 195 12.24 -1.72 -1.00
CA TYR A 195 13.59 -1.18 -0.85
C TYR A 195 14.63 -2.24 -1.19
N GLU A 196 15.18 -2.16 -2.40
CA GLU A 196 16.18 -3.12 -2.93
C GLU A 196 17.63 -2.62 -2.79
N SER A 197 17.85 -1.43 -2.22
CA SER A 197 19.18 -0.88 -1.96
C SER A 197 19.72 -1.31 -0.59
N THR A 198 21.00 -1.03 -0.35
CA THR A 198 21.71 -1.27 0.91
C THR A 198 22.08 0.02 1.65
N SER A 199 21.70 1.20 1.13
CA SER A 199 22.05 2.50 1.74
C SER A 199 21.39 2.72 3.09
N PHE A 200 20.21 2.12 3.32
CA PHE A 200 19.54 2.10 4.62
C PHE A 200 19.85 0.77 5.37
N PRO A 201 19.79 0.79 6.72
CA PRO A 201 20.06 -0.38 7.56
C PRO A 201 19.24 -1.63 7.25
N ALA A 202 19.72 -2.77 7.75
CA ALA A 202 19.12 -4.09 7.54
C ALA A 202 17.58 -4.17 7.76
N PRO A 203 16.95 -3.52 8.77
CA PRO A 203 15.50 -3.55 8.94
C PRO A 203 14.69 -3.00 7.77
N TYR A 204 15.30 -2.21 6.89
CA TYR A 204 14.64 -1.62 5.72
C TYR A 204 14.89 -2.44 4.44
N GLN A 205 15.88 -3.33 4.42
CA GLN A 205 16.28 -4.08 3.23
C GLN A 205 15.22 -5.13 2.88
N GLY A 206 14.70 -5.07 1.65
CA GLY A 206 13.62 -5.94 1.18
C GLY A 206 12.24 -5.58 1.75
N ALA A 207 12.13 -4.54 2.57
CA ALA A 207 10.85 -4.07 3.10
C ALA A 207 10.14 -3.17 2.08
N VAL A 208 8.81 -3.11 2.15
CA VAL A 208 7.99 -2.18 1.36
C VAL A 208 7.65 -0.94 2.18
N PHE A 209 7.76 0.24 1.57
CA PHE A 209 7.31 1.48 2.20
C PHE A 209 5.79 1.59 2.14
N ILE A 210 5.20 1.90 3.29
CA ILE A 210 3.77 2.17 3.42
C ILE A 210 3.60 3.49 4.15
N ALA A 211 2.51 4.18 3.91
CA ALA A 211 2.23 5.45 4.55
C ALA A 211 0.73 5.67 4.74
N ASP A 212 0.42 6.62 5.61
CA ASP A 212 -0.93 7.18 5.67
C ASP A 212 -0.90 8.64 5.26
N HIS A 213 -1.71 8.95 4.26
CA HIS A 213 -1.77 10.29 3.69
C HIS A 213 -2.36 11.30 4.69
N ILE A 214 -3.25 10.93 5.60
CA ILE A 214 -3.87 11.87 6.54
C ILE A 214 -3.03 12.04 7.80
N GLN A 215 -2.54 10.94 8.36
CA GLN A 215 -1.72 10.92 9.59
C GLN A 215 -0.24 11.21 9.33
N SER A 216 0.19 11.29 8.06
CA SER A 216 1.52 11.72 7.62
C SER A 216 2.69 10.88 8.17
N TRP A 217 2.44 9.63 8.56
CA TRP A 217 3.48 8.67 8.89
C TRP A 217 3.88 7.84 7.66
N ILE A 218 5.14 7.41 7.65
CA ILE A 218 5.71 6.38 6.80
C ILE A 218 6.23 5.27 7.70
N ARG A 219 5.95 4.04 7.32
CA ARG A 219 6.45 2.81 7.94
C ARG A 219 7.04 1.94 6.85
N VAL A 220 7.83 0.96 7.27
CA VAL A 220 8.21 -0.15 6.40
C VAL A 220 7.58 -1.43 6.89
N LEU A 221 7.30 -2.31 5.94
CA LEU A 221 6.69 -3.60 6.18
C LEU A 221 7.53 -4.69 5.52
N THR A 222 7.90 -5.72 6.27
CA THR A 222 8.49 -6.94 5.71
C THR A 222 7.43 -8.01 5.59
N LEU A 223 7.59 -8.86 4.57
CA LEU A 223 6.63 -9.91 4.25
C LEU A 223 7.27 -11.28 4.41
N THR A 224 6.51 -12.25 4.89
CA THR A 224 6.93 -13.65 4.83
C THR A 224 6.99 -14.12 3.38
N PRO A 225 7.75 -15.19 3.08
CA PRO A 225 7.81 -15.77 1.74
C PRO A 225 6.43 -16.10 1.16
N GLU A 226 5.46 -16.47 2.00
CA GLU A 226 4.11 -16.88 1.62
C GLU A 226 3.14 -15.74 1.36
N GLY A 227 3.51 -14.48 1.63
CA GLY A 227 2.59 -13.36 1.42
C GLY A 227 2.22 -12.59 2.68
N GLY A 228 2.37 -13.19 3.86
CA GLY A 228 1.89 -12.61 5.12
C GLY A 228 2.75 -11.47 5.66
N LEU A 229 2.22 -10.76 6.65
CA LEU A 229 2.99 -9.78 7.44
C LEU A 229 4.06 -10.51 8.28
N ASP A 230 5.31 -10.03 8.21
CA ASP A 230 6.39 -10.43 9.12
C ASP A 230 6.62 -9.34 10.19
N GLU A 231 7.09 -8.16 9.78
CA GLU A 231 7.34 -7.04 10.68
C GLU A 231 6.81 -5.71 10.11
N ILE A 232 6.46 -4.78 11.00
CA ILE A 232 6.17 -3.39 10.66
C ILE A 232 6.97 -2.44 11.56
N VAL A 233 7.75 -1.56 10.94
CA VAL A 233 8.68 -0.67 11.64
C VAL A 233 8.40 0.79 11.27
N ASN A 234 8.52 1.70 12.24
CA ASN A 234 8.42 3.12 11.99
C ASN A 234 9.59 3.61 11.12
N PHE A 235 9.28 4.49 10.16
CA PHE A 235 10.29 5.10 9.29
C PHE A 235 10.34 6.62 9.47
N ALA A 236 9.22 7.33 9.27
CA ALA A 236 9.15 8.79 9.40
C ALA A 236 7.74 9.26 9.81
N THR A 237 7.60 10.42 10.42
CA THR A 237 6.30 10.95 10.91
C THR A 237 5.94 12.37 10.42
N LEU A 238 6.73 12.93 9.49
CA LEU A 238 6.55 14.28 8.95
C LEU A 238 6.52 14.30 7.41
N ALA A 239 5.84 13.32 6.80
CA ALA A 239 5.82 13.17 5.35
C ALA A 239 4.84 14.12 4.61
N GLU A 240 4.29 15.13 5.31
CA GLU A 240 3.46 16.20 4.74
C GLU A 240 2.35 15.69 3.79
N ARG A 241 1.59 14.67 4.25
CA ARG A 241 0.59 13.94 3.46
C ARG A 241 1.19 13.27 2.21
N PRO A 242 1.95 12.17 2.39
CA PRO A 242 2.60 11.47 1.29
C PRO A 242 1.55 10.92 0.30
N VAL A 243 1.90 10.90 -0.98
CA VAL A 243 1.09 10.33 -2.07
C VAL A 243 1.86 9.36 -2.96
N ASP A 244 3.19 9.36 -2.84
CA ASP A 244 4.07 8.44 -3.53
C ASP A 244 5.39 8.31 -2.76
N ILE A 245 5.97 7.11 -2.80
CA ILE A 245 7.28 6.83 -2.21
C ILE A 245 8.05 5.96 -3.20
N ALA A 246 9.18 6.49 -3.66
CA ALA A 246 10.10 5.82 -4.58
C ALA A 246 11.50 5.76 -3.97
N VAL A 247 12.38 4.99 -4.61
CA VAL A 247 13.79 4.91 -4.24
C VAL A 247 14.61 5.40 -5.42
N ASP A 248 15.57 6.28 -5.16
CA ASP A 248 16.55 6.68 -6.16
C ASP A 248 17.46 5.46 -6.46
N PRO A 249 17.47 4.94 -7.70
CA PRO A 249 18.23 3.74 -8.04
C PRO A 249 19.75 3.95 -8.03
N THR A 250 20.22 5.20 -7.97
CA THR A 250 21.64 5.55 -7.99
C THR A 250 22.22 5.74 -6.59
N THR A 251 21.45 6.34 -5.68
CA THR A 251 21.91 6.61 -4.31
C THR A 251 21.29 5.68 -3.27
N GLY A 252 20.15 5.06 -3.57
CA GLY A 252 19.36 4.32 -2.59
C GLY A 252 18.61 5.22 -1.61
N ASP A 253 18.47 6.51 -1.91
CA ASP A 253 17.72 7.47 -1.11
C ASP A 253 16.21 7.27 -1.29
N VAL A 254 15.45 7.51 -0.23
CA VAL A 254 13.99 7.44 -0.30
C VAL A 254 13.45 8.79 -0.75
N LEU A 255 12.66 8.78 -1.81
CA LEU A 255 12.01 9.95 -2.38
C LEU A 255 10.52 9.93 -1.99
N VAL A 256 10.02 11.02 -1.42
CA VAL A 256 8.63 11.13 -0.97
C VAL A 256 7.98 12.30 -1.68
N LEU A 257 6.88 12.04 -2.41
CA LEU A 257 6.05 13.08 -2.98
C LEU A 257 4.94 13.45 -1.98
N SER A 258 4.90 14.72 -1.59
CA SER A 258 3.99 15.21 -0.54
C SER A 258 2.93 16.15 -1.11
N TRP A 259 1.66 15.87 -0.81
CA TRP A 259 0.54 16.66 -1.31
C TRP A 259 0.43 18.02 -0.61
N LEU A 260 0.63 18.07 0.71
CA LEU A 260 0.39 19.29 1.48
C LEU A 260 1.38 20.40 1.12
N SER A 261 2.65 20.04 0.91
CA SER A 261 3.70 20.99 0.55
C SER A 261 3.93 21.13 -0.95
N GLY A 262 3.44 20.17 -1.76
CA GLY A 262 3.70 20.11 -3.20
C GLY A 262 5.17 19.85 -3.54
N LYS A 263 5.90 19.17 -2.64
CA LYS A 263 7.35 18.95 -2.77
C LYS A 263 7.67 17.48 -3.01
N LEU A 264 8.79 17.27 -3.70
CA LEU A 264 9.55 16.03 -3.65
C LEU A 264 10.62 16.17 -2.56
N SER A 265 10.48 15.38 -1.51
CA SER A 265 11.43 15.30 -0.40
C SER A 265 12.37 14.12 -0.61
N ARG A 266 13.63 14.28 -0.22
CA ARG A 266 14.64 13.22 -0.27
C ARG A 266 15.09 12.90 1.15
N ILE A 267 14.87 11.66 1.57
CA ILE A 267 15.29 11.11 2.86
C ILE A 267 16.55 10.30 2.62
N ARG A 268 17.62 10.72 3.30
CA ARG A 268 18.94 10.08 3.27
C ARG A 268 19.21 9.48 4.62
N TYR A 269 19.75 8.26 4.63
CA TYR A 269 20.31 7.70 5.83
C TYR A 269 21.73 8.26 6.00
N THR A 270 21.93 9.06 7.05
CA THR A 270 23.20 9.74 7.33
C THR A 270 23.77 9.27 8.66
N ALA A 271 23.54 8.01 9.07
CA ALA A 271 24.16 7.56 10.31
C ALA A 271 25.67 7.74 10.20
N PHE A 272 26.24 8.29 11.27
CA PHE A 272 27.65 8.65 11.40
C PHE A 272 28.09 9.89 10.57
N ASP A 273 27.26 10.34 9.62
CA ASP A 273 27.38 11.63 8.91
C ASP A 273 26.60 12.69 9.70
N LEU A 274 27.30 13.27 10.66
CA LEU A 274 26.78 14.23 11.63
C LEU A 274 26.54 15.61 11.02
N ASP A 275 27.17 15.95 9.90
CA ASP A 275 26.96 17.23 9.19
C ASP A 275 25.97 17.13 8.02
N GLY A 276 25.59 15.91 7.61
CA GLY A 276 24.62 15.60 6.57
C GLY A 276 25.13 15.82 5.14
N ASN A 277 26.45 15.89 4.94
CA ASN A 277 27.06 16.16 3.64
C ASN A 277 27.11 14.92 2.72
N GLY A 278 26.84 13.73 3.25
CA GLY A 278 26.82 12.45 2.55
C GLY A 278 28.11 11.64 2.63
N THR A 279 29.09 12.03 3.43
CA THR A 279 30.35 11.32 3.69
C THR A 279 30.70 11.39 5.16
N VAL A 280 31.27 10.31 5.72
CA VAL A 280 31.74 10.30 7.12
C VAL A 280 33.22 10.65 7.14
N ASP A 281 33.56 11.89 7.52
CA ASP A 281 34.90 12.42 7.43
C ASP A 281 35.35 13.27 8.65
N GLY A 282 36.38 14.10 8.43
CA GLY A 282 36.94 14.97 9.46
C GLY A 282 35.97 16.02 10.00
N ALA A 283 34.96 16.41 9.22
CA ALA A 283 33.91 17.33 9.64
C ALA A 283 33.02 16.67 10.71
N ASP A 284 32.60 15.42 10.48
CA ASP A 284 31.79 14.66 11.43
C ASP A 284 32.56 14.38 12.72
N LEU A 285 33.83 14.00 12.60
CA LEU A 285 34.72 13.87 13.75
C LEU A 285 34.80 15.17 14.55
N GLY A 286 34.88 16.31 13.85
CA GLY A 286 34.86 17.63 14.48
C GLY A 286 33.58 17.89 15.28
N ILE A 287 32.42 17.49 14.76
CA ILE A 287 31.13 17.61 15.43
C ILE A 287 31.10 16.69 16.66
N LEU A 288 31.46 15.42 16.50
CA LEU A 288 31.46 14.42 17.59
C LEU A 288 32.36 14.88 18.75
N LEU A 289 33.59 15.30 18.46
CA LEU A 289 34.53 15.80 19.46
C LEU A 289 34.05 17.12 20.09
N GLY A 290 33.29 17.94 19.36
CA GLY A 290 32.72 19.19 19.86
C GLY A 290 31.67 18.99 20.97
N VAL A 291 31.04 17.82 21.04
CA VAL A 291 30.02 17.46 22.04
C VAL A 291 30.47 16.32 22.96
N TRP A 292 31.79 16.08 23.06
CA TRP A 292 32.33 15.01 23.90
C TRP A 292 31.87 15.07 25.35
N GLY A 293 31.40 13.93 25.88
CA GLY A 293 30.87 13.79 27.23
C GLY A 293 29.46 14.35 27.44
N GLN A 294 28.78 14.81 26.39
CA GLN A 294 27.38 15.25 26.46
C GLN A 294 26.41 14.08 26.27
N SER A 295 25.20 14.21 26.80
CA SER A 295 24.14 13.20 26.79
C SER A 295 23.10 13.51 25.72
N ASP A 296 22.47 12.47 25.15
CA ASP A 296 21.28 12.57 24.28
C ASP A 296 21.45 13.56 23.10
N VAL A 297 22.65 13.63 22.52
CA VAL A 297 22.94 14.43 21.31
C VAL A 297 23.03 13.52 20.08
N PRO A 298 22.84 14.04 18.85
CA PRO A 298 22.95 13.23 17.62
C PRO A 298 24.29 12.50 17.43
N ALA A 299 25.33 12.90 18.17
CA ALA A 299 26.65 12.25 18.15
C ALA A 299 26.79 11.08 19.15
N ASP A 300 25.75 10.76 19.93
CA ASP A 300 25.63 9.52 20.72
C ASP A 300 25.16 8.41 19.78
N LEU A 301 26.14 7.78 19.12
CA LEU A 301 25.99 6.82 18.03
C LEU A 301 25.72 5.40 18.55
N ASP A 302 26.15 5.07 19.77
CA ASP A 302 25.86 3.77 20.40
C ASP A 302 24.60 3.78 21.29
N GLY A 303 24.05 4.97 21.56
CA GLY A 303 22.82 5.16 22.33
C GLY A 303 22.98 4.87 23.82
N ASN A 304 24.21 4.91 24.36
CA ASN A 304 24.47 4.65 25.77
C ASN A 304 24.17 5.84 26.69
N GLY A 305 23.83 7.01 26.11
CA GLY A 305 23.49 8.24 26.81
C GLY A 305 24.68 9.19 27.03
N THR A 306 25.86 8.94 26.45
CA THR A 306 27.04 9.79 26.56
C THR A 306 27.96 9.67 25.34
N VAL A 307 28.33 10.80 24.72
CA VAL A 307 29.32 10.82 23.63
C VAL A 307 30.72 10.53 24.15
N ASP A 308 31.28 9.38 23.83
CA ASP A 308 32.61 8.96 24.27
C ASP A 308 33.39 8.11 23.24
N GLY A 309 34.36 7.33 23.74
CA GLY A 309 35.20 6.48 22.91
C GLY A 309 34.44 5.40 22.13
N GLY A 310 33.25 4.99 22.61
CA GLY A 310 32.34 4.09 21.91
C GLY A 310 31.86 4.71 20.60
N ASP A 311 31.34 5.93 20.66
CA ASP A 311 30.84 6.67 19.50
C ASP A 311 31.95 6.99 18.51
N LEU A 312 33.12 7.40 19.01
CA LEU A 312 34.29 7.61 18.16
C LEU A 312 34.67 6.33 17.41
N GLY A 313 34.63 5.17 18.08
CA GLY A 313 34.89 3.89 17.46
C GLY A 313 33.91 3.58 16.33
N ILE A 314 32.62 3.88 16.54
CA ILE A 314 31.58 3.70 15.52
C ILE A 314 31.80 4.65 14.34
N LEU A 315 32.05 5.94 14.59
CA LEU A 315 32.28 6.92 13.54
C LEU A 315 33.50 6.55 12.68
N LEU A 316 34.62 6.19 13.31
CA LEU A 316 35.83 5.74 12.62
C LEU A 316 35.64 4.42 11.86
N ALA A 317 34.82 3.51 12.36
CA ALA A 317 34.51 2.27 11.66
C ALA A 317 33.72 2.49 10.36
N ASN A 318 33.04 3.64 10.24
CA ASN A 318 32.26 4.03 9.09
C ASN A 318 32.92 5.16 8.28
N TRP A 319 34.21 5.44 8.49
CA TRP A 319 34.95 6.50 7.81
C TRP A 319 35.08 6.23 6.30
N GLY A 320 34.71 7.20 5.46
CA GLY A 320 34.81 7.08 4.01
C GLY A 320 33.71 7.81 3.24
#